data_AF-A0A239KCG5-F1
#
_entry.id   AF-A0A239KCG5-F1
#
_cell.length_a   1.000
_cell.length_b   1.000
_cell.length_c   1.000
_cell.angle_alpha   90.00
_cell.angle_beta   90.00
_cell.angle_gamma   90.00
#
_symmetry.space_group_name_H-M   'P 1'
#
loop_
_entity.id
_entity.type
_entity.pdbx_description
1 polymer ?
#
loop_
_entity_poly.entity_id
_entity_poly.type
_entity_poly.pdbx_seq_one_letter_code
_entity_poly.pdbx_strand_id
1 'polypeptide(L)' 'MRLSKYPDKQITQAQALAQLKSLLTSARSIDQFTVDSLGRMFRVPPKQIEYELTIARQKRAAQ' A
#
# COMPACT_ATOMS: atom_id res chain seq x y z
N MET A 1 15.80 -3.93 35.29
CA MET A 1 14.94 -3.22 34.31
C MET A 1 15.46 -3.50 32.91
N ARG A 2 14.75 -4.29 32.10
CA ARG A 2 15.13 -4.59 30.71
C ARG A 2 14.39 -3.59 29.82
N LEU A 3 15.07 -2.54 29.35
CA LEU A 3 14.50 -1.66 28.32
C LEU A 3 14.35 -2.48 27.04
N SER A 4 13.12 -2.86 26.72
CA SER A 4 12.76 -3.37 25.40
C SER A 4 12.93 -2.24 24.38
N LYS A 5 14.16 -2.06 23.89
CA LYS A 5 14.50 -1.21 22.73
C LYS A 5 13.97 -1.87 21.46
N TYR A 6 12.65 -1.97 21.31
CA TYR A 6 12.11 -2.00 19.96
C TYR A 6 12.03 -0.54 19.55
N PRO A 7 12.87 -0.05 18.61
CA PRO A 7 12.57 1.23 18.00
C PRO A 7 11.16 1.08 17.44
N ASP A 8 10.24 1.92 17.90
CA ASP A 8 8.91 2.08 17.33
C ASP A 8 9.16 2.26 15.83
N LYS A 9 9.01 1.20 15.05
CA LYS A 9 9.32 1.20 13.61
C LYS A 9 8.19 2.02 13.00
N GLN A 10 8.32 3.33 13.09
CA GLN A 10 7.48 4.26 12.37
C GLN A 10 7.71 3.98 10.90
N ILE A 11 6.75 3.26 10.32
CA ILE A 11 6.78 2.93 8.91
C ILE A 11 6.74 4.27 8.18
N THR A 12 7.79 4.56 7.43
CA THR A 12 7.85 5.79 6.65
C THR A 12 6.81 5.71 5.54
N GLN A 13 6.34 6.87 5.04
CA GLN A 13 5.39 6.91 3.92
C GLN A 13 5.90 6.11 2.71
N ALA A 14 7.22 6.15 2.45
CA ALA A 14 7.85 5.37 1.39
C ALA A 14 7.73 3.85 1.62
N GLN A 15 7.88 3.39 2.87
CA GLN A 15 7.69 1.98 3.21
C GLN A 15 6.21 1.55 3.09
N ALA A 16 5.27 2.40 3.52
CA ALA A 16 3.84 2.14 3.35
C ALA A 16 3.46 2.05 1.86
N LEU A 17 4.04 2.91 1.02
CA LEU A 17 3.87 2.85 -0.44
C LEU A 17 4.45 1.55 -1.03
N ALA A 18 5.64 1.14 -0.60
CA ALA A 18 6.25 -0.11 -1.07
C ALA A 18 5.39 -1.33 -0.70
N GLN A 19 4.84 -1.36 0.52
CA GLN A 19 3.91 -2.41 0.94
C GLN A 19 2.62 -2.40 0.11
N LEU A 20 2.05 -1.23 -0.15
CA LEU A 20 0.89 -1.07 -1.04
C LEU A 20 1.17 -1.64 -2.44
N LYS A 21 2.31 -1.27 -3.05
CA LYS A 21 2.72 -1.78 -4.38
C LYS A 21 2.87 -3.29 -4.41
N SER A 22 3.49 -3.85 -3.37
CA SER A 22 3.65 -5.29 -3.23
C SER A 22 2.29 -5.98 -3.15
N LEU A 23 1.36 -5.44 -2.36
CA LEU A 23 0.00 -5.99 -2.24
C LEU A 23 -0.74 -5.96 -3.58
N LEU A 24 -0.70 -4.84 -4.32
CA LEU A 24 -1.37 -4.73 -5.62
C LEU A 24 -0.78 -5.70 -6.67
N THR A 25 0.52 -5.94 -6.60
CA THR A 25 1.22 -6.88 -7.49
C THR A 25 0.87 -8.32 -7.16
N SER A 26 0.87 -8.70 -5.87
CA SER A 26 0.63 -10.08 -5.42
C SER A 26 -0.84 -10.46 -5.31
N ALA A 27 -1.75 -9.49 -5.22
CA ALA A 27 -3.17 -9.78 -5.07
C ALA A 27 -3.72 -10.57 -6.26
N ARG A 28 -4.65 -11.48 -6.05
CA ARG A 28 -5.31 -12.17 -7.19
C ARG A 28 -6.28 -11.27 -7.92
N SER A 29 -7.00 -10.40 -7.20
CA SER A 29 -7.89 -9.39 -7.76
C SER A 29 -7.67 -8.04 -7.10
N ILE A 30 -7.65 -6.99 -7.90
CA ILE A 30 -7.47 -5.59 -7.47
C ILE A 30 -8.76 -4.76 -7.56
N ASP A 31 -9.83 -5.30 -8.12
CA ASP A 31 -11.13 -4.62 -8.24
C ASP A 31 -11.80 -4.35 -6.88
N GLN A 32 -11.56 -5.24 -5.92
CA GLN A 32 -12.03 -5.11 -4.55
C GLN A 32 -11.32 -4.00 -3.76
N PHE A 33 -10.16 -3.52 -4.21
CA PHE A 33 -9.43 -2.47 -3.51
C PHE A 33 -9.92 -1.09 -3.92
N THR A 34 -10.30 -0.32 -2.91
CA THR A 34 -10.71 1.09 -3.05
C THR A 34 -9.71 2.01 -2.36
N VAL A 35 -9.66 3.26 -2.79
CA VAL A 35 -8.81 4.29 -2.16
C VAL A 35 -9.09 4.42 -0.66
N ASP A 36 -10.37 4.37 -0.25
CA ASP A 36 -10.77 4.43 1.17
C ASP A 36 -10.26 3.21 1.96
N SER A 37 -10.51 1.99 1.47
CA SER A 37 -10.06 0.76 2.15
C SER A 37 -8.53 0.73 2.32
N LEU A 38 -7.78 1.13 1.29
CA LEU A 38 -6.33 1.15 1.33
C LEU A 38 -5.79 2.33 2.15
N GLY A 39 -6.45 3.49 2.15
CA GLY A 39 -6.07 4.65 2.96
C GLY A 39 -6.24 4.42 4.46
N ARG A 40 -7.17 3.54 4.86
CA ARG A 40 -7.32 3.09 6.25
C ARG A 40 -6.22 2.10 6.67
N MET A 41 -5.73 1.28 5.74
CA MET A 41 -4.72 0.25 6.02
C MET A 41 -3.28 0.75 5.87
N PHE A 42 -3.04 1.69 4.95
CA PHE A 42 -1.73 2.23 4.63
C PHE A 42 -1.71 3.74 4.86
N ARG A 43 -0.68 4.24 5.54
CA ARG A 43 -0.42 5.68 5.71
C ARG A 43 0.12 6.30 4.41
N VAL A 44 -0.68 6.26 3.35
CA VAL A 44 -0.36 6.79 2.02
C VAL A 44 -1.45 7.79 1.61
N PRO A 45 -1.11 8.94 1.00
CA PRO A 45 -2.10 9.90 0.53
C PRO A 45 -3.07 9.29 -0.49
N PRO A 46 -4.37 9.65 -0.45
CA PRO A 46 -5.39 9.07 -1.33
C PRO A 46 -5.08 9.25 -2.82
N LYS A 47 -4.56 10.42 -3.22
CA LYS A 47 -4.10 10.68 -4.60
C LYS A 47 -3.05 9.67 -5.08
N GLN A 48 -2.14 9.30 -4.19
CA GLN A 48 -1.07 8.38 -4.52
C GLN A 48 -1.58 6.94 -4.58
N ILE A 49 -2.53 6.57 -3.72
CA ILE A 49 -3.24 5.28 -3.80
C ILE A 49 -4.01 5.16 -5.12
N GLU A 50 -4.74 6.19 -5.52
CA GLU A 50 -5.50 6.24 -6.77
C GLU A 50 -4.59 6.05 -8.00
N TYR A 51 -3.44 6.74 -8.00
CA TYR A 51 -2.43 6.58 -9.03
C TYR A 51 -1.92 5.14 -9.13
N GLU A 52 -1.55 4.53 -8.00
CA GLU A 52 -1.03 3.16 -7.98
C GLU A 52 -2.09 2.12 -8.37
N LEU A 53 -3.34 2.31 -7.95
CA LEU A 53 -4.48 1.48 -8.40
C LEU A 53 -4.69 1.57 -9.90
N THR A 54 -4.62 2.79 -10.47
CA THR A 54 -4.78 3.01 -11.90
C THR A 54 -3.69 2.29 -12.70
N ILE A 55 -2.43 2.42 -12.28
CA ILE A 55 -1.31 1.70 -12.91
C ILE A 55 -1.46 0.20 -12.78
N ALA A 56 -1.83 -0.30 -11.60
CA ALA A 56 -2.01 -1.73 -11.38
C ALA A 56 -3.11 -2.31 -12.29
N ARG A 57 -4.21 -1.58 -12.48
CA ARG A 57 -5.30 -1.93 -13.41
C ARG A 57 -4.85 -1.93 -14.86
N GLN A 58 -4.15 -0.89 -15.29
CA GLN A 58 -3.62 -0.81 -16.66
C GLN A 58 -2.64 -1.94 -16.95
N LYS A 59 -1.72 -2.24 -16.02
CA LYS A 59 -0.76 -3.33 -16.18
C LYS A 59 -1.45 -4.68 -16.35
N ARG A 60 -2.53 -4.94 -15.62
CA ARG A 60 -3.30 -6.19 -15.77
C ARG A 60 -4.13 -6.24 -17.03
N ALA A 61 -4.72 -5.12 -17.44
CA ALA A 61 -5.47 -5.06 -18.69
C ALA A 61 -4.56 -5.24 -19.92
N ALA A 62 -3.27 -4.98 -19.79
CA ALA A 62 -2.26 -5.19 -20.82
C ALA A 62 -1.62 -6.59 -20.83
N GLN A 63 -1.97 -7.47 -19.88
CA GLN A 63 -1.54 -8.87 -19.83
C GLN A 63 -2.66 -9.78 -20.35
#